data_AF-A0A359CS19-F1
#
_entry.id   AF-A0A359CS19-F1
#
_cell.length_a   1.000
_cell.length_b   1.000
_cell.length_c   1.000
_cell.angle_alpha   90.00
_cell.angle_beta   90.00
_cell.angle_gamma   90.00
#
_symmetry.space_group_name_H-M   'P 1'
#
loop_
_entity.id
_entity.type
_entity.pdbx_description
1 polymer ?
#
loop_
_entity_poly.entity_id
_entity_poly.type
_entity_poly.pdbx_seq_one_letter_code
_entity_poly.pdbx_strand_id
1 'polypeptide(L)'
;RIIATFSVITVPAIYLSLIDYNVELIPIKFLRPIVQFREGVALTPFLEILSLEIVTEFLREGGFRLPPKIASTLSIVGGITIGDMAIRSKMVSPTTLLIIGFCVISSFLIPNYEMAQSIVLLKFPMLVAANALGFLGITGMWFVILIHLFSMKNFGVPYFTIYKSDLKDTFMRYPLWQMEKRPESVPNNNKTKQGKFYFKWRRKNG
;
A
#
# COMPACT_ATOMS: atom_id res chain seq x y z
N ARG A 1 2.49 -8.97 2.74
CA ARG A 1 2.05 -7.76 3.48
C ARG A 1 2.98 -6.59 3.22
N ILE A 2 4.29 -6.70 3.52
CA ILE A 2 5.28 -5.63 3.20
C ILE A 2 5.24 -5.24 1.71
N ILE A 3 5.19 -6.21 0.80
CA ILE A 3 5.13 -5.96 -0.65
C ILE A 3 3.91 -5.11 -1.03
N ALA A 4 2.76 -5.36 -0.40
CA ALA A 4 1.54 -4.60 -0.65
C ALA A 4 1.65 -3.16 -0.11
N THR A 5 2.22 -2.97 1.08
CA THR A 5 2.49 -1.63 1.61
C THR A 5 3.45 -0.85 0.72
N PHE A 6 4.52 -1.50 0.27
CA PHE A 6 5.50 -0.89 -0.65
C PHE A 6 4.88 -0.56 -2.01
N SER A 7 4.06 -1.46 -2.57
CA SER A 7 3.41 -1.23 -3.86
C SER A 7 2.42 -0.06 -3.80
N VAL A 8 1.60 0.03 -2.75
CA VAL A 8 0.64 1.13 -2.58
C VAL A 8 1.32 2.49 -2.63
N ILE A 9 2.44 2.67 -1.93
CA ILE A 9 3.16 3.97 -1.89
C ILE A 9 3.89 4.24 -3.22
N THR A 10 4.56 3.22 -3.77
CA THR A 10 5.56 3.44 -4.83
C THR A 10 4.98 3.36 -6.24
N VAL A 11 4.01 2.50 -6.49
CA VAL A 11 3.53 2.21 -7.86
C VAL A 11 2.93 3.46 -8.54
N PRO A 12 2.06 4.27 -7.89
CA PRO A 12 1.52 5.48 -8.51
C PRO A 12 2.62 6.51 -8.82
N ALA A 13 3.58 6.67 -7.93
CA ALA A 13 4.69 7.60 -8.08
C ALA A 13 5.67 7.17 -9.20
N ILE A 14 5.98 5.88 -9.29
CA ILE A 14 6.79 5.31 -10.39
C ILE A 14 6.09 5.54 -11.72
N TYR A 15 4.79 5.24 -11.80
CA TYR A 15 4.02 5.45 -13.02
C TYR A 15 4.05 6.90 -13.48
N LEU A 16 3.83 7.84 -12.56
CA LEU A 16 3.94 9.28 -12.82
C LEU A 16 5.33 9.64 -13.37
N SER A 17 6.39 9.19 -12.69
CA SER A 17 7.78 9.49 -13.08
C SER A 17 8.18 8.88 -14.43
N LEU A 18 7.63 7.71 -14.77
CA LEU A 18 7.87 7.06 -16.05
C LEU A 18 7.22 7.83 -17.20
N ILE A 19 6.00 8.35 -17.01
CA ILE A 19 5.31 9.09 -18.07
C ILE A 19 5.86 10.51 -18.23
N ASP A 20 6.15 11.22 -17.14
CA ASP A 20 6.55 12.63 -17.24
C ASP A 20 8.05 12.83 -17.50
N TYR A 21 8.90 11.93 -17.00
CA TYR A 21 10.37 12.12 -17.06
C TYR A 21 11.11 11.05 -17.87
N ASN A 22 10.68 9.79 -17.82
CA ASN A 22 11.50 8.66 -18.30
C ASN A 22 10.72 7.71 -19.22
N VAL A 23 10.08 8.26 -20.25
CA VAL A 23 9.25 7.50 -21.20
C VAL A 23 10.06 6.44 -21.95
N GLU A 24 11.35 6.70 -22.16
CA GLU A 24 12.29 5.83 -22.86
C GLU A 24 12.53 4.49 -22.16
N LEU A 25 12.30 4.41 -20.84
CA LEU A 25 12.43 3.17 -20.09
C LEU A 25 11.29 2.17 -20.39
N ILE A 26 10.20 2.63 -21.02
CA ILE A 26 9.06 1.79 -21.35
C ILE A 26 9.31 1.14 -22.72
N PRO A 27 9.24 -0.20 -22.83
CA PRO A 27 9.36 -0.86 -24.12
C PRO A 27 8.30 -0.35 -25.10
N ILE A 28 8.70 -0.08 -26.34
CA ILE A 28 7.87 0.56 -27.38
C ILE A 28 6.52 -0.17 -27.58
N LYS A 29 6.49 -1.49 -27.41
CA LYS A 29 5.27 -2.31 -27.50
C LYS A 29 4.18 -1.88 -26.51
N PHE A 30 4.58 -1.47 -25.30
CA PHE A 30 3.68 -0.97 -24.26
C PHE A 30 3.45 0.53 -24.35
N LEU A 31 4.43 1.27 -24.85
CA LEU A 31 4.34 2.72 -24.97
C LEU A 31 3.24 3.18 -25.94
N ARG A 32 3.12 2.52 -27.10
CA ARG A 32 2.15 2.92 -28.15
C ARG A 32 0.69 2.92 -27.66
N PRO A 33 0.18 1.85 -27.00
CA PRO A 33 -1.15 1.89 -26.40
C PRO A 33 -1.31 2.97 -25.33
N ILE A 34 -0.29 3.20 -24.48
CA ILE A 34 -0.35 4.21 -23.41
C ILE A 34 -0.53 5.61 -24.00
N VAL A 35 0.22 5.95 -25.05
CA VAL A 35 0.08 7.24 -25.75
C VAL A 35 -1.32 7.38 -26.36
N GLN A 36 -1.81 6.33 -27.04
CA GLN A 36 -3.16 6.34 -27.63
C GLN A 36 -4.26 6.51 -26.56
N PHE A 37 -4.13 5.85 -25.41
CA PHE A 37 -5.08 6.00 -24.30
C PHE A 37 -5.04 7.37 -23.63
N ARG A 38 -4.00 8.15 -23.88
CA ARG A 38 -3.86 9.52 -23.38
C ARG A 38 -4.24 10.58 -24.42
N GLU A 39 -4.56 10.20 -25.66
CA GLU A 39 -4.98 11.15 -26.69
C GLU A 39 -6.31 11.82 -26.32
N GLY A 40 -6.24 13.15 -26.14
CA GLY A 40 -7.40 13.97 -25.80
C GLY A 40 -7.85 13.84 -24.34
N VAL A 41 -6.99 13.33 -23.44
CA VAL A 41 -7.26 13.38 -22.00
C VAL A 41 -7.02 14.80 -21.48
N ALA A 42 -7.98 15.32 -20.72
CA ALA A 42 -8.00 16.72 -20.29
C ALA A 42 -7.03 17.04 -19.13
N LEU A 43 -6.74 16.05 -18.28
CA LEU A 43 -5.91 16.22 -17.10
C LEU A 43 -4.45 15.83 -17.35
N THR A 44 -3.53 16.46 -16.61
CA THR A 44 -2.13 16.01 -16.58
C THR A 44 -2.01 14.69 -15.81
N PRO A 45 -0.97 13.87 -16.06
CA PRO A 45 -0.78 12.60 -15.34
C PRO A 45 -0.83 12.75 -13.82
N PHE A 46 -0.22 13.81 -13.29
CA PHE A 46 -0.27 14.14 -11.87
C PHE A 46 -1.71 14.39 -11.36
N LEU A 47 -2.48 15.22 -12.06
CA LEU A 47 -3.85 15.55 -11.66
C LEU A 47 -4.82 14.38 -11.84
N GLU A 48 -4.62 13.54 -12.87
CA GLU A 48 -5.38 12.28 -13.03
C GLU A 48 -5.21 11.39 -11.80
N ILE A 49 -3.96 11.16 -11.39
CA ILE A 49 -3.68 10.29 -10.25
C ILE A 49 -4.22 10.90 -8.96
N LEU A 50 -3.98 12.19 -8.74
CA LEU A 50 -4.43 12.88 -7.53
C LEU A 50 -5.96 12.86 -7.42
N SER A 51 -6.69 13.13 -8.50
CA SER A 51 -8.16 13.12 -8.49
C SER A 51 -8.72 11.74 -8.20
N LEU A 52 -8.22 10.69 -8.85
CA LEU A 52 -8.68 9.32 -8.60
C LEU A 52 -8.31 8.83 -7.20
N GLU A 53 -7.13 9.15 -6.69
CA GLU A 53 -6.73 8.80 -5.31
C GLU A 53 -7.69 9.44 -4.30
N ILE A 54 -8.01 10.74 -4.46
CA ILE A 54 -9.00 11.43 -3.63
C ILE A 54 -10.36 10.73 -3.69
N VAL A 55 -10.86 10.43 -4.89
CA VAL A 55 -12.16 9.78 -5.06
C VAL A 55 -12.18 8.40 -4.40
N THR A 56 -11.12 7.61 -4.54
CA THR A 56 -11.04 6.29 -3.90
C THR A 56 -11.05 6.37 -2.38
N GLU A 57 -10.43 7.40 -1.79
CA GLU A 57 -10.46 7.62 -0.34
C GLU A 57 -11.84 8.09 0.14
N PHE A 58 -12.53 8.96 -0.61
CA PHE A 58 -13.92 9.31 -0.31
C PHE A 58 -14.85 8.09 -0.35
N LEU A 59 -14.69 7.21 -1.34
CA LEU A 59 -15.46 5.96 -1.44
C LEU A 59 -15.16 5.04 -0.25
N ARG A 60 -13.89 4.95 0.16
CA ARG A 60 -13.46 4.09 1.26
C ARG A 60 -13.95 4.57 2.62
N GLU A 61 -13.79 5.85 2.91
CA GLU A 61 -14.23 6.48 4.16
C GLU A 61 -15.76 6.52 4.27
N GLY A 62 -16.45 6.81 3.16
CA GLY A 62 -17.90 6.72 3.07
C GLY A 62 -18.41 5.30 3.25
N GLY A 63 -17.75 4.33 2.61
CA GLY A 63 -18.07 2.90 2.76
C GLY A 63 -17.89 2.39 4.18
N PHE A 64 -16.85 2.83 4.88
CA PHE A 64 -16.59 2.43 6.28
C PHE A 64 -17.69 2.92 7.25
N ARG A 65 -18.30 4.08 6.97
CA ARG A 65 -19.34 4.67 7.83
C ARG A 65 -20.73 4.06 7.63
N LEU A 66 -20.92 3.24 6.60
CA LEU A 66 -22.21 2.67 6.23
C LEU A 66 -22.37 1.22 6.71
N PRO A 67 -23.62 0.74 6.92
CA PRO A 67 -23.88 -0.67 7.14
C PRO A 67 -23.30 -1.55 6.01
N PRO A 68 -22.78 -2.76 6.30
CA PRO A 68 -22.04 -3.58 5.33
C PRO A 68 -22.75 -3.83 3.99
N LYS A 69 -24.07 -4.02 4.01
CA LYS A 69 -24.87 -4.23 2.79
C LYS A 69 -24.82 -3.00 1.88
N ILE A 70 -24.93 -1.80 2.44
CA ILE A 70 -24.92 -0.54 1.68
C ILE A 70 -23.49 -0.21 1.23
N ALA A 71 -22.49 -0.46 2.08
CA ALA A 71 -21.08 -0.26 1.76
C ALA A 71 -20.62 -1.10 0.56
N SER A 72 -21.10 -2.34 0.45
CA SER A 72 -20.81 -3.22 -0.69
C SER A 72 -21.39 -2.67 -2.00
N THR A 73 -22.65 -2.21 -1.98
CA THR A 73 -23.29 -1.59 -3.15
C THR A 73 -22.60 -0.29 -3.54
N LEU A 74 -22.25 0.56 -2.57
CA LEU A 74 -21.53 1.81 -2.81
C LEU A 74 -20.18 1.55 -3.49
N SER A 75 -19.44 0.54 -3.03
CA SER A 75 -18.12 0.22 -3.60
C SER A 75 -18.21 -0.30 -5.03
N ILE A 76 -19.20 -1.17 -5.32
CA ILE A 76 -19.40 -1.73 -6.66
C ILE A 76 -19.90 -0.65 -7.63
N VAL A 77 -20.97 0.05 -7.25
CA VAL A 77 -21.57 1.08 -8.11
C VAL A 77 -20.62 2.25 -8.26
N GLY A 78 -20.03 2.75 -7.17
CA GLY A 78 -19.09 3.87 -7.21
C GLY A 78 -17.84 3.55 -8.03
N GLY A 79 -17.23 2.37 -7.84
CA GLY A 79 -16.04 1.97 -8.59
C GLY A 79 -16.28 1.87 -10.09
N ILE A 80 -17.36 1.20 -10.51
CA ILE A 80 -17.66 0.99 -11.94
C ILE A 80 -18.20 2.26 -12.59
N THR A 81 -19.15 2.95 -11.96
CA THR A 81 -19.78 4.13 -12.58
C THR A 81 -18.81 5.30 -12.67
N ILE A 82 -18.05 5.59 -11.61
CA ILE A 82 -17.06 6.67 -11.66
C ILE A 82 -15.94 6.31 -12.63
N GLY A 83 -15.46 5.06 -12.62
CA GLY A 83 -14.42 4.60 -13.54
C GLY A 83 -14.81 4.72 -15.01
N ASP A 84 -16.00 4.23 -15.39
CA ASP A 84 -16.49 4.29 -16.77
C ASP A 84 -16.75 5.74 -17.19
N MET A 85 -17.39 6.54 -16.34
CA MET A 85 -17.65 7.95 -16.64
C MET A 85 -16.36 8.76 -16.78
N ALA A 86 -15.35 8.52 -15.94
CA ALA A 86 -14.06 9.21 -16.00
C ALA A 86 -13.29 8.92 -17.30
N ILE A 87 -13.41 7.69 -17.84
CA ILE A 87 -12.83 7.33 -19.13
C ILE A 87 -13.61 7.96 -20.27
N ARG A 88 -14.95 7.86 -20.26
CA ARG A 88 -15.81 8.38 -21.35
C ARG A 88 -15.76 9.89 -21.47
N SER A 89 -15.66 10.60 -20.35
CA SER A 89 -15.48 12.06 -20.33
C SER A 89 -14.07 12.49 -20.74
N LYS A 90 -13.16 11.53 -21.00
CA LYS A 90 -11.73 11.76 -21.23
C LYS A 90 -11.08 12.59 -20.11
N MET A 91 -11.57 12.46 -18.88
CA MET A 91 -10.93 13.08 -17.72
C MET A 91 -9.71 12.30 -17.28
N VAL A 92 -9.75 10.97 -17.39
CA VAL A 92 -8.65 10.10 -16.95
C VAL A 92 -8.37 9.02 -17.99
N SER A 93 -7.09 8.68 -18.17
CA SER A 93 -6.69 7.59 -19.05
C SER A 93 -6.98 6.20 -18.44
N PRO A 94 -7.39 5.21 -19.25
CA PRO A 94 -7.58 3.82 -18.79
C PRO A 94 -6.36 3.23 -18.09
N THR A 95 -5.15 3.59 -18.52
CA THR A 95 -3.89 3.12 -17.91
C THR A 95 -3.74 3.64 -16.48
N THR A 96 -4.01 4.93 -16.23
CA THR A 96 -3.98 5.50 -14.88
C THR A 96 -5.02 4.83 -13.98
N LEU A 97 -6.24 4.60 -14.48
CA LEU A 97 -7.30 3.92 -13.73
C LEU A 97 -6.88 2.50 -13.31
N LEU A 98 -6.25 1.74 -14.22
CA LEU A 98 -5.76 0.39 -13.93
C LEU A 98 -4.76 0.39 -12.78
N ILE A 99 -3.79 1.31 -12.82
CA ILE A 99 -2.70 1.38 -11.84
C ILE A 99 -3.23 1.75 -10.46
N ILE A 100 -4.19 2.67 -10.39
CA ILE A 100 -4.83 3.05 -9.14
C ILE A 100 -5.72 1.93 -8.62
N GLY A 101 -6.47 1.24 -9.49
CA GLY A 101 -7.24 0.05 -9.13
C GLY A 101 -6.37 -1.04 -8.50
N PHE A 102 -5.18 -1.30 -9.06
CA PHE A 102 -4.19 -2.21 -8.49
C PHE A 102 -3.73 -1.77 -7.09
N CYS A 103 -3.51 -0.47 -6.89
CA CYS A 103 -3.13 0.08 -5.58
C CYS A 103 -4.26 -0.02 -4.55
N VAL A 104 -5.50 0.24 -4.96
CA VAL A 104 -6.69 0.10 -4.09
C VAL A 104 -6.84 -1.35 -3.64
N ILE A 105 -6.73 -2.32 -4.55
CA ILE A 105 -6.78 -3.76 -4.22
C ILE A 105 -5.63 -4.12 -3.27
N SER A 106 -4.41 -3.63 -3.55
CA SER A 106 -3.25 -3.85 -2.69
C SER A 106 -3.45 -3.30 -1.27
N SER A 107 -4.17 -2.18 -1.14
CA SER A 107 -4.45 -1.55 0.15
C SER A 107 -5.33 -2.42 1.06
N PHE A 108 -6.16 -3.30 0.50
CA PHE A 108 -7.00 -4.22 1.27
C PHE A 108 -6.21 -5.41 1.87
N LEU A 109 -4.97 -5.65 1.43
CA LEU A 109 -4.09 -6.63 2.07
C LEU A 109 -3.52 -6.14 3.41
N ILE A 110 -3.72 -4.86 3.74
CA ILE A 110 -3.28 -4.24 4.98
C ILE A 110 -4.35 -4.52 6.06
N PRO A 111 -4.04 -5.33 7.10
CA PRO A 111 -5.05 -5.85 8.02
C PRO A 111 -5.60 -4.81 9.01
N ASN A 112 -4.90 -3.69 9.22
CA ASN A 112 -5.32 -2.63 10.12
C ASN A 112 -5.74 -1.40 9.29
N TYR A 113 -6.97 -0.93 9.50
CA TYR A 113 -7.54 0.21 8.80
C TYR A 113 -6.76 1.51 9.06
N GLU A 114 -6.43 1.80 10.31
CA GLU A 114 -5.68 3.02 10.68
C GLU A 114 -4.28 3.03 10.03
N MET A 115 -3.65 1.85 9.96
CA MET A 115 -2.37 1.69 9.27
C MET A 115 -2.53 1.87 7.75
N ALA A 116 -3.60 1.34 7.17
CA ALA A 116 -3.88 1.50 5.75
C ALA A 116 -4.11 2.97 5.38
N GLN A 117 -4.86 3.71 6.21
CA GLN A 117 -5.10 5.15 6.04
C GLN A 117 -3.79 5.95 6.13
N SER A 118 -2.94 5.63 7.10
CA SER A 118 -1.61 6.26 7.23
C SER A 118 -0.73 6.04 5.99
N ILE A 119 -0.76 4.83 5.43
CA ILE A 119 -0.01 4.48 4.22
C ILE A 119 -0.54 5.23 2.99
N VAL A 120 -1.85 5.41 2.87
CA VAL A 120 -2.43 6.20 1.77
C VAL A 120 -2.10 7.67 1.93
N LEU A 121 -2.12 8.20 3.16
CA LEU A 121 -1.69 9.58 3.42
C LEU A 121 -0.24 9.82 2.96
N LEU A 122 0.67 8.88 3.22
CA LEU A 122 2.08 8.94 2.78
C LEU A 122 2.24 8.95 1.25
N LYS A 123 1.23 8.50 0.50
CA LYS A 123 1.25 8.50 -0.96
C LYS A 123 1.18 9.93 -1.54
N PHE A 124 0.47 10.86 -0.90
CA PHE A 124 0.33 12.22 -1.41
C PHE A 124 1.69 12.97 -1.44
N PRO A 125 2.49 13.02 -0.34
CA PRO A 125 3.82 13.58 -0.40
C PRO A 125 4.75 12.87 -1.40
N MET A 126 4.64 11.55 -1.53
CA MET A 126 5.41 10.77 -2.50
C MET A 126 5.07 11.17 -3.95
N LEU A 127 3.79 11.36 -4.25
CA LEU A 127 3.32 11.83 -5.56
C LEU A 127 3.80 13.25 -5.87
N VAL A 128 3.76 14.15 -4.88
CA VAL A 128 4.27 15.52 -5.04
C VAL A 128 5.78 15.51 -5.30
N ALA A 129 6.55 14.71 -4.54
CA ALA A 129 7.99 14.56 -4.74
C ALA A 129 8.31 13.97 -6.12
N ALA A 130 7.56 12.96 -6.56
CA ALA A 130 7.70 12.36 -7.89
C ALA A 130 7.36 13.34 -9.01
N ASN A 131 6.33 14.17 -8.85
CA ASN A 131 5.99 15.20 -9.83
C ASN A 131 7.09 16.27 -9.93
N ALA A 132 7.73 16.64 -8.82
CA ALA A 132 8.75 17.69 -8.79
C ALA A 132 10.14 17.23 -9.27
N LEU A 133 10.53 15.99 -8.96
CA LEU A 133 11.91 15.50 -9.13
C LEU A 133 12.01 14.12 -9.82
N GLY A 134 10.89 13.55 -10.27
CA GLY A 134 10.85 12.21 -10.87
C GLY A 134 11.37 11.12 -9.92
N PHE A 135 12.20 10.21 -10.44
CA PHE A 135 12.80 9.13 -9.64
C PHE A 135 13.67 9.63 -8.48
N LEU A 136 14.34 10.78 -8.62
CA LEU A 136 15.11 11.37 -7.52
C LEU A 136 14.19 11.75 -6.35
N GLY A 137 13.00 12.29 -6.65
CA GLY A 137 11.99 12.58 -5.64
C GLY A 137 11.49 11.33 -4.92
N ILE A 138 11.24 10.25 -5.66
CA ILE A 138 10.81 8.96 -5.09
C ILE A 138 11.87 8.41 -4.14
N THR A 139 13.13 8.34 -4.59
CA THR A 139 14.23 7.81 -3.76
C THR A 139 14.47 8.68 -2.52
N GLY A 140 14.49 10.01 -2.68
CA GLY A 140 14.64 10.95 -1.57
C GLY A 140 13.51 10.83 -0.54
N MET A 141 12.26 10.73 -1.00
CA MET A 141 11.11 10.56 -0.10
C MET A 141 11.16 9.21 0.63
N TRP A 142 11.61 8.14 -0.03
CA TRP A 142 11.85 6.85 0.64
C TRP A 142 12.90 6.96 1.74
N PHE A 143 13.99 7.70 1.53
CA PHE A 143 14.97 7.96 2.59
C PHE A 143 14.34 8.70 3.78
N VAL A 144 13.56 9.74 3.53
CA VAL A 144 12.87 10.50 4.60
C VAL A 144 11.94 9.59 5.40
N ILE A 145 11.14 8.76 4.72
CA ILE A 145 10.25 7.79 5.36
C ILE A 145 11.03 6.81 6.23
N LEU A 146 12.13 6.23 5.70
CA LEU A 146 12.95 5.28 6.46
C LEU A 146 13.57 5.91 7.70
N ILE A 147 14.16 7.10 7.58
CA ILE A 147 14.74 7.84 8.72
C ILE A 147 13.66 8.08 9.79
N HIS A 148 12.46 8.49 9.38
CA HIS A 148 11.35 8.69 10.30
C HIS A 148 10.95 7.39 11.02
N LEU A 149 10.86 6.28 10.30
CA LEU A 149 10.54 4.96 10.87
C LEU A 149 11.59 4.49 11.88
N PHE A 150 12.88 4.70 11.62
CA PHE A 150 13.96 4.36 12.55
C PHE A 150 13.99 5.26 13.79
N SER A 151 13.57 6.53 13.65
CA SER A 151 13.51 7.47 14.76
C SER A 151 12.34 7.19 15.72
N MET A 152 11.28 6.53 15.26
CA MET A 152 10.09 6.25 16.08
C MET A 152 10.35 5.14 17.11
N LYS A 153 9.94 5.40 18.36
CA LYS A 153 9.94 4.43 19.46
C LYS A 153 8.54 4.34 20.04
N ASN A 154 7.98 3.13 20.12
CA ASN A 154 6.70 2.85 20.76
C ASN A 154 6.96 2.16 22.11
N PHE A 155 6.54 2.79 23.21
CA PHE A 155 6.70 2.25 24.57
C PHE A 155 8.13 1.76 24.88
N GLY A 156 9.14 2.52 24.44
CA GLY A 156 10.56 2.19 24.64
C GLY A 156 11.13 1.16 23.67
N VAL A 157 10.32 0.57 22.78
CA VAL A 157 10.74 -0.34 21.72
C VAL A 157 10.88 0.41 20.40
N PRO A 158 12.00 0.31 19.66
CA PRO A 158 12.10 0.96 18.36
C PRO A 158 11.06 0.36 17.40
N TYR A 159 10.34 1.21 16.69
CA TYR A 159 9.21 0.81 15.82
C TYR A 159 9.67 -0.10 14.69
N PHE A 160 10.81 0.24 14.08
CA PHE A 160 11.40 -0.52 13.00
C PHE A 160 12.72 -1.17 13.47
N THR A 161 12.66 -2.46 13.80
CA THR A 161 13.83 -3.28 14.15
C THR A 161 13.85 -4.55 13.32
N ILE A 162 15.01 -4.92 12.79
CA ILE A 162 15.19 -6.12 11.98
C ILE A 162 15.92 -7.17 12.83
N TYR A 163 15.15 -7.98 13.56
CA TYR A 163 15.68 -9.16 14.25
C TYR A 163 15.41 -10.42 13.42
N LYS A 164 16.45 -11.23 13.16
CA LYS A 164 16.33 -12.46 12.35
C LYS A 164 15.32 -13.46 12.91
N SER A 165 15.10 -13.48 14.23
CA SER A 165 14.09 -14.30 14.90
C SER A 165 12.65 -13.86 14.59
N ASP A 166 12.45 -12.56 14.42
CA ASP A 166 11.14 -11.90 14.35
C ASP A 166 10.66 -11.80 12.88
N LEU A 167 11.59 -11.84 11.92
CA LEU A 167 11.30 -11.87 10.47
C LEU A 167 10.45 -13.07 10.04
N LYS A 168 10.46 -14.16 10.82
CA LYS A 168 9.68 -15.37 10.53
C LYS A 168 8.19 -15.06 10.44
N ASP A 169 7.67 -14.13 11.23
CA ASP A 169 6.23 -13.79 11.22
C ASP A 169 5.91 -12.58 10.32
N THR A 170 6.94 -11.86 9.85
CA THR A 170 6.79 -10.64 9.04
C THR A 170 6.53 -10.93 7.56
N PHE A 171 7.23 -11.92 6.99
CA PHE A 171 7.08 -12.27 5.56
C PHE A 171 5.99 -13.33 5.32
N MET A 172 5.89 -14.34 6.18
CA MET A 172 4.92 -15.43 6.08
C MET A 172 4.43 -15.79 7.49
N ARG A 173 3.12 -15.72 7.76
CA ARG A 173 2.62 -15.97 9.12
C ARG A 173 2.84 -17.44 9.52
N TYR A 174 3.81 -17.70 10.41
CA TYR A 174 4.02 -19.05 10.94
C TYR A 174 2.87 -19.43 11.88
N PRO A 175 2.51 -20.72 11.97
CA PRO A 175 1.44 -21.14 12.84
C PRO A 175 1.80 -20.92 14.32
N LEU A 176 0.81 -20.45 15.09
CA LEU A 176 0.99 -20.03 16.49
C LEU A 176 1.55 -21.14 17.39
N TRP A 177 1.31 -22.41 17.07
CA TRP A 177 1.79 -23.56 17.85
C TRP A 177 3.31 -23.77 17.79
N GLN A 178 4.01 -23.21 16.80
CA GLN A 178 5.47 -23.29 16.64
C GLN A 178 6.21 -22.07 17.19
N MET A 179 5.50 -21.06 17.71
CA MET A 179 6.09 -19.82 18.23
C MET A 179 6.42 -19.92 19.73
N GLU A 180 7.46 -20.66 20.06
CA GLU A 180 7.84 -20.91 21.47
C GLU A 180 8.60 -19.74 22.13
N LYS A 181 9.32 -18.94 21.34
CA LYS A 181 10.13 -17.81 21.83
C LYS A 181 9.39 -16.47 21.69
N ARG A 182 9.62 -15.55 22.63
CA ARG A 182 9.14 -14.17 22.53
C ARG A 182 9.97 -13.40 21.50
N PRO A 183 9.39 -12.38 20.83
CA PRO A 183 10.13 -11.48 19.95
C PRO A 183 11.30 -10.82 20.69
N GLU A 184 12.45 -10.71 20.04
CA GLU A 184 13.65 -10.07 20.63
C GLU A 184 13.53 -8.54 20.69
N SER A 185 12.63 -7.99 19.87
CA SER A 185 12.30 -6.57 19.84
C SER A 185 11.71 -6.03 21.16
N VAL A 186 11.06 -6.86 21.98
CA VAL A 186 10.43 -6.42 23.24
C VAL A 186 11.38 -6.69 24.43
N PRO A 187 11.75 -5.68 25.24
CA PRO A 187 12.56 -5.89 26.43
C PRO A 187 11.80 -6.79 27.41
N ASN A 188 12.37 -7.95 27.70
CA ASN A 188 11.67 -9.03 28.37
C ASN A 188 12.66 -9.88 29.18
N ASN A 189 12.32 -10.16 30.44
CA ASN A 189 13.15 -10.94 31.36
C ASN A 189 13.04 -12.47 31.13
N ASN A 190 11.96 -12.95 30.51
CA ASN A 190 11.71 -14.37 30.20
C ASN A 190 11.59 -14.63 28.69
N LYS A 191 12.60 -15.25 28.07
CA LYS A 191 12.65 -15.47 26.61
C LYS A 191 11.58 -16.45 26.06
N THR A 192 10.89 -17.21 26.91
CA THR A 192 9.90 -18.22 26.50
C THR A 192 8.47 -17.68 26.49
N LYS A 193 7.81 -17.70 25.31
CA LYS A 193 6.42 -17.25 25.13
C LYS A 193 5.43 -18.30 25.61
N GLN A 194 5.68 -19.56 25.28
CA GLN A 194 4.85 -20.72 25.64
C GLN A 194 5.71 -21.97 25.77
N GLY A 195 5.35 -22.87 26.68
CA GLY A 195 5.99 -24.19 26.81
C GLY A 195 5.72 -25.06 25.58
N LYS A 196 6.61 -26.02 25.30
CA LYS A 196 6.54 -26.89 24.10
C LYS A 196 5.14 -27.47 23.92
N PHE A 197 4.48 -27.12 22.81
CA PHE A 197 3.09 -27.51 22.54
C PHE A 197 2.90 -29.03 22.60
N TYR A 198 3.88 -29.78 22.10
CA TYR A 198 3.93 -31.25 22.14
C TYR A 198 3.79 -31.82 23.57
N PHE A 199 4.41 -31.19 24.57
CA PHE A 199 4.33 -31.64 25.96
C PHE A 199 2.96 -31.39 26.60
N LYS A 200 2.24 -30.32 26.20
CA LYS A 200 0.88 -30.04 26.69
C LYS A 200 -0.16 -31.01 26.11
N TRP A 201 0.01 -31.42 24.85
CA TRP A 201 -0.89 -32.39 24.21
C TRP A 201 -0.76 -33.79 24.82
N ARG A 202 0.47 -34.26 25.05
CA ARG A 202 0.73 -35.58 25.66
C ARG A 202 0.24 -35.72 27.10
N ARG A 203 0.18 -34.61 27.84
CA ARG A 203 -0.27 -34.56 29.24
C ARG A 203 -1.79 -34.43 29.40
N LYS A 204 -2.52 -34.19 28.30
CA LYS A 204 -3.99 -34.07 28.29
C LYS A 204 -4.67 -35.35 27.79
N ASN A 205 -3.94 -36.22 27.11
CA ASN A 205 -4.42 -37.44 26.45
C ASN A 205 -3.77 -38.73 27.01
N GLY A 206 -3.12 -38.67 28.17
CA GLY A 206 -2.58 -39.80 28.92
C GLY A 206 -2.88 -39.64 30.39
#